data_AF-A0A8J2RFX6-F1
#
_entry.id   AF-A0A8J2RFX6-F1
#
_cell.length_a   1.000
_cell.length_b   1.000
_cell.length_c   1.000
_cell.angle_alpha   90.00
_cell.angle_beta   90.00
_cell.angle_gamma   90.00
#
_symmetry.space_group_name_H-M   'P 1'
#
loop_
_entity.id
_entity.type
_entity.pdbx_description
1 polymer ?
#
loop_
_entity_poly.entity_id
_entity_poly.type
_entity_poly.pdbx_seq_one_letter_code
_entity_poly.pdbx_strand_id
1 'polypeptide(L)' 'MSAKAVATLAKPNMRGLLTDQIKKNLIISTVLSFGAMFAYKFLVADKRKLAYAEFYRTYDIEKEYNRMKQAGIFTAARPA' A
#
# COMPACT_ATOMS: atom_id res chain seq x y z
N MET A 1 36.72 45.48 -24.11
CA MET A 1 36.93 45.22 -22.67
C MET A 1 36.16 43.95 -22.28
N SER A 2 36.51 42.77 -22.81
CA SER A 2 37.41 41.78 -22.18
C SER A 2 37.46 41.86 -20.65
N ALA A 3 36.66 41.01 -19.99
CA ALA A 3 37.06 40.16 -18.87
C ALA A 3 35.79 39.55 -18.26
N LYS A 4 35.32 38.42 -18.80
CA LYS A 4 34.41 37.53 -18.07
C LYS A 4 35.25 37.01 -16.91
N ALA A 5 35.04 37.58 -15.71
CA ALA A 5 35.81 37.25 -14.52
C ALA A 5 35.87 35.73 -14.39
N VAL A 6 37.08 35.17 -14.41
CA VAL A 6 37.31 33.76 -14.13
C VAL A 6 36.94 33.56 -12.66
N ALA A 7 35.70 33.13 -12.40
CA ALA A 7 35.26 32.81 -11.05
C ALA A 7 36.04 31.58 -10.57
N THR A 8 36.83 31.75 -9.51
CA THR A 8 37.53 30.64 -8.87
C THR A 8 36.52 29.80 -8.09
N LEU A 9 36.47 28.50 -8.39
CA LEU A 9 35.54 27.59 -7.73
C LEU A 9 35.95 27.41 -6.25
N ALA A 10 35.03 27.73 -5.33
CA ALA A 10 35.24 27.47 -3.91
C ALA A 10 35.39 25.96 -3.67
N LYS A 11 36.32 25.57 -2.79
CA LYS A 11 36.58 24.16 -2.50
C LYS A 11 35.32 23.49 -1.95
N PRO A 12 34.79 22.45 -2.61
CA PRO A 12 33.62 21.72 -2.12
C PRO A 12 33.97 20.93 -0.86
N ASN A 13 32.96 20.43 -0.15
CA ASN A 13 33.19 19.53 0.96
C ASN A 13 33.83 18.23 0.44
N MET A 14 35.02 17.89 0.93
CA MET A 14 35.79 16.71 0.50
C MET A 14 35.81 15.59 1.55
N ARG A 15 35.10 15.76 2.67
CA ARG A 15 35.11 14.81 3.80
C ARG A 15 33.70 14.53 4.29
N GLY A 16 33.47 13.31 4.78
CA GLY A 16 32.19 12.92 5.38
C GLY A 16 31.01 12.75 4.41
N LEU A 17 31.27 12.80 3.10
CA LEU A 17 30.23 12.72 2.05
C LEU A 17 29.35 11.47 2.19
N LEU A 18 29.94 10.33 2.55
CA LEU A 18 29.21 9.08 2.76
C LEU A 18 28.25 9.19 3.96
N THR A 19 28.71 9.71 5.09
CA THR A 19 27.91 9.87 6.30
C THR A 19 26.73 10.81 6.05
N ASP A 20 26.94 11.89 5.31
CA ASP A 20 25.88 12.83 4.95
C ASP A 20 24.84 12.20 4.02
N GLN A 21 25.29 11.37 3.08
CA GLN A 21 24.38 10.63 2.20
C GLN A 21 23.57 9.59 2.97
N ILE A 22 24.19 8.83 3.88
CA ILE A 22 23.51 7.84 4.71
C ILE A 22 22.41 8.50 5.56
N LYS A 23 22.71 9.64 6.20
CA LYS A 23 21.71 10.37 7.00
C LYS A 23 20.50 10.78 6.17
N LYS A 24 20.72 11.31 4.95
CA LYS A 24 19.63 11.68 4.04
C LYS A 24 18.82 10.46 3.62
N ASN A 25 19.50 9.39 3.21
CA ASN A 25 18.85 8.17 2.76
C ASN A 25 18.03 7.52 3.88
N LEU A 26 18.51 7.55 5.13
CA LEU A 26 17.80 7.00 6.28
C LEU A 26 16.47 7.72 6.53
N ILE A 27 16.45 9.05 6.40
CA ILE A 27 15.23 9.84 6.56
C ILE A 27 14.25 9.49 5.43
N ILE A 28 14.73 9.46 4.19
CA ILE A 28 13.91 9.15 3.01
C ILE A 28 13.34 7.73 3.12
N SER A 29 14.16 6.74 3.48
CA SER A 29 13.72 5.35 3.60
C SER A 29 12.67 5.17 4.69
N THR A 30 12.82 5.89 5.81
CA THR A 30 11.87 5.84 6.92
C THR A 30 10.52 6.41 6.49
N VAL A 31 10.52 7.59 5.86
CA VAL A 31 9.28 8.21 5.36
C VAL A 31 8.60 7.33 4.31
N LEU A 32 9.37 6.77 3.38
CA LEU A 32 8.83 5.91 2.33
C LEU A 32 8.24 4.62 2.90
N SER A 33 8.90 4.00 3.88
CA SER A 33 8.42 2.80 4.56
C SER A 33 7.08 3.05 5.27
N PHE A 34 6.98 4.14 6.04
CA PHE A 34 5.71 4.51 6.67
C PHE A 34 4.63 4.84 5.64
N GLY A 35 4.97 5.56 4.57
CA GLY A 35 4.06 5.85 3.47
C GLY A 35 3.48 4.56 2.84
N ALA A 36 4.34 3.59 2.56
CA ALA A 36 3.93 2.29 2.03
C ALA A 36 3.04 1.51 3.01
N MET A 37 3.39 1.52 4.30
CA MET A 37 2.57 0.89 5.36
C MET A 37 1.16 1.47 5.40
N PHE A 38 1.02 2.79 5.43
CA PHE A 38 -0.28 3.46 5.46
C PHE A 38 -1.08 3.21 4.19
N ALA A 39 -0.43 3.30 3.03
CA ALA A 39 -1.08 3.01 1.75
C ALA A 39 -1.65 1.59 1.73
N TYR A 40 -0.88 0.59 2.15
CA TYR A 40 -1.36 -0.80 2.20
C TYR A 40 -2.49 -0.99 3.21
N LYS A 41 -2.39 -0.38 4.39
CA LYS A 41 -3.42 -0.47 5.43
C LYS A 41 -4.76 0.03 4.91
N PHE A 42 -4.81 1.25 4.38
CA PHE A 42 -6.08 1.86 3.97
C PHE A 42 -6.61 1.30 2.65
N LEU A 43 -5.74 1.06 1.67
CA LEU A 43 -6.19 0.64 0.35
C LEU A 43 -6.51 -0.85 0.27
N VAL A 44 -5.87 -1.68 1.08
CA VAL A 44 -6.02 -3.14 1.00
C VAL A 44 -6.63 -3.69 2.27
N ALA A 45 -5.98 -3.51 3.42
CA ALA A 45 -6.37 -4.20 4.63
C ALA A 45 -7.76 -3.77 5.12
N ASP A 46 -8.01 -2.47 5.21
CA ASP A 46 -9.26 -1.94 5.73
C ASP A 46 -10.41 -2.11 4.73
N LYS A 47 -10.17 -1.92 3.42
CA LYS A 47 -11.16 -2.23 2.39
C LYS A 47 -11.61 -3.69 2.44
N ARG A 48 -10.67 -4.62 2.61
CA ARG A 48 -10.99 -6.05 2.72
C ARG A 48 -11.87 -6.31 3.95
N LYS A 49 -11.48 -5.79 5.13
CA LYS A 49 -12.28 -5.95 6.36
C LYS A 49 -13.69 -5.40 6.20
N LEU A 50 -13.81 -4.23 5.58
CA LEU A 50 -15.10 -3.58 5.33
C LEU A 50 -15.96 -4.40 4.37
N ALA A 51 -15.40 -4.94 3.28
CA ALA A 51 -16.13 -5.80 2.35
C ALA A 51 -16.69 -7.07 3.03
N TYR A 52 -15.90 -7.71 3.91
CA TYR A 52 -16.41 -8.84 4.70
C TYR A 52 -17.51 -8.41 5.68
N ALA A 53 -17.32 -7.28 6.36
CA ALA A 53 -18.34 -6.76 7.29
C ALA A 53 -19.65 -6.43 6.57
N GLU A 54 -19.58 -5.79 5.39
CA GLU A 54 -20.74 -5.47 4.56
C GLU A 54 -21.46 -6.71 4.06
N PHE A 55 -20.71 -7.73 3.62
CA PHE A 55 -21.29 -9.01 3.21
C PHE A 55 -22.13 -9.61 4.34
N TYR A 56 -21.53 -9.80 5.53
CA TYR A 56 -22.22 -10.41 6.66
C TYR A 56 -23.31 -9.54 7.29
N ARG A 57 -23.31 -8.22 7.06
CA ARG A 57 -24.33 -7.30 7.60
C ARG A 57 -25.75 -7.65 7.15
N THR A 58 -25.90 -8.16 5.93
CA THR A 58 -27.21 -8.47 5.32
C THR A 58 -27.30 -9.90 4.80
N TYR A 59 -26.35 -10.74 5.19
CA TYR A 59 -26.29 -12.11 4.71
C TYR A 59 -27.33 -13.00 5.40
N ASP A 60 -28.25 -13.52 4.61
CA ASP A 60 -29.23 -14.52 5.03
C ASP A 60 -28.80 -15.89 4.50
N ILE A 61 -28.44 -16.78 5.42
CA ILE A 61 -27.93 -18.12 5.12
C ILE A 61 -29.00 -18.99 4.45
N GLU A 62 -30.25 -18.90 4.89
CA GLU A 62 -31.31 -19.77 4.36
C GLU A 62 -31.66 -19.39 2.93
N LYS A 63 -31.71 -18.09 2.63
CA LYS A 63 -31.93 -17.60 1.28
C LYS A 63 -30.86 -18.08 0.32
N GLU A 64 -29.59 -17.96 0.69
CA GLU A 64 -28.48 -18.34 -0.18
C GLU A 64 -28.34 -19.86 -0.28
N TYR A 65 -28.62 -20.60 0.80
CA TYR A 65 -28.73 -22.05 0.77
C TYR A 65 -29.84 -22.52 -0.19
N ASN A 66 -31.03 -21.92 -0.12
CA ASN A 66 -32.13 -22.28 -1.01
C ASN A 66 -31.82 -21.96 -2.48
N ARG A 67 -31.15 -20.84 -2.75
CA ARG A 67 -30.64 -20.50 -4.08
C ARG A 67 -29.66 -21.56 -4.60
N MET A 68 -28.72 -21.97 -3.76
CA MET A 68 -27.75 -23.01 -4.11
C MET A 68 -28.41 -24.38 -4.31
N LYS A 69 -29.35 -24.74 -3.44
CA LYS A 69 -30.14 -25.96 -3.56
C LYS A 69 -30.91 -26.02 -4.88
N GLN A 70 -31.58 -24.93 -5.26
CA GLN A 70 -32.28 -24.83 -6.55
C GLN A 70 -31.33 -24.92 -7.75
N ALA A 71 -30.11 -24.42 -7.62
CA ALA A 71 -29.07 -24.56 -8.64
C ALA A 71 -28.50 -25.98 -8.75
N GLY A 72 -28.90 -26.93 -7.89
CA GLY A 72 -28.52 -28.34 -8.00
C GLY A 72 -27.07 -28.65 -7.59
N ILE A 73 -26.38 -27.73 -6.93
CA ILE A 73 -24.97 -27.90 -6.52
C ILE A 73 -24.80 -28.88 -5.36
N PHE A 74 -25.84 -29.11 -4.56
CA PHE A 74 -25.74 -30.04 -3.43
C PHE A 74 -26.07 -31.47 -3.86
N THR A 75 -25.12 -32.39 -3.67
CA THR A 75 -25.32 -33.82 -3.88
C THR A 75 -26.27 -34.43 -2.84
N ALA A 76 -26.19 -33.97 -1.58
CA ALA A 76 -27.00 -34.48 -0.47
C ALA A 76 -28.42 -33.86 -0.40
N ALA A 77 -28.59 -32.66 -0.97
CA ALA A 77 -29.85 -31.93 -0.93
C ALA A 77 -30.19 -31.45 -2.35
N ARG A 78 -30.62 -32.37 -3.21
CA ARG A 78 -31.08 -32.01 -4.56
C ARG A 78 -32.35 -31.16 -4.49
N PRO A 79 -32.56 -30.27 -5.47
CA PRO A 79 -33.87 -29.66 -5.66
C PRO A 79 -34.86 -30.78 -5.99
N ALA A 80 -36.00 -30.76 -5.30
CA ALA A 80 -37.13 -31.63 -5.62
C ALA A 80 -37.74 -31.21 -6.97
#